data_AF-A0A9D2W4H8-F1
#
_entry.id   AF-A0A9D2W4H8-F1
#
_cell.length_a   1.000
_cell.length_b   1.000
_cell.length_c   1.000
_cell.angle_alpha   90.00
_cell.angle_beta   90.00
_cell.angle_gamma   90.00
#
_symmetry.space_group_name_H-M   'P 1'
#
loop_
_entity.id
_entity.type
_entity.pdbx_description
1 polymer ?
#
loop_
_entity_poly.entity_id
_entity_poly.type
_entity_poly.pdbx_seq_one_letter_code
_entity_poly.pdbx_strand_id
1 'polypeptide(L)'
;MPEFLTERTHIEDFRKQTMIFTGSVELLTKIFVGKKFTVMTPLEAELTKYMHNVFGAYKVTYFNACREYCEKMGADWRKVHTGVLLSGYINDTHTYVPGPDGKFGYGGKCFPKDVNAFAKMTEGTSLGTLLAPLHELNVHFRGEEEHI
;
A
#
# COMPACT_ATOMS: atom_id res chain seq x y z
N MET A 1 6.16 -16.80 5.78
CA MET A 1 6.74 -15.89 4.77
C MET A 1 5.60 -15.09 4.16
N PRO A 2 5.35 -13.86 4.63
CA PRO A 2 4.42 -12.95 3.96
C PRO A 2 4.93 -12.62 2.55
N GLU A 3 4.02 -12.45 1.61
CA GLU A 3 4.31 -12.18 0.22
C GLU A 3 3.93 -10.72 -0.13
N PHE A 4 4.80 -9.98 -0.81
CA PHE A 4 4.61 -8.55 -1.15
C PHE A 4 4.46 -8.32 -2.65
N LEU A 5 4.04 -9.34 -3.39
CA LEU A 5 3.90 -9.28 -4.84
C LEU A 5 2.65 -8.49 -5.24
N THR A 6 2.80 -7.68 -6.28
CA THR A 6 1.68 -7.04 -6.96
C THR A 6 1.23 -7.97 -8.10
N GLU A 7 -0.08 -8.19 -8.29
CA GLU A 7 -0.58 -9.14 -9.31
C GLU A 7 0.03 -8.88 -10.71
N ARG A 8 0.22 -7.61 -11.07
CA ARG A 8 0.75 -7.18 -12.37
C ARG A 8 2.24 -7.44 -12.56
N THR A 9 3.04 -7.39 -11.50
CA THR A 9 4.51 -7.42 -11.55
C THR A 9 5.11 -8.55 -10.71
N HIS A 10 4.30 -9.55 -10.33
CA HIS A 10 4.66 -10.60 -9.39
C HIS A 10 6.00 -11.29 -9.68
N ILE A 11 6.35 -11.55 -10.95
CA ILE A 11 7.65 -12.15 -11.31
C ILE A 11 8.82 -11.20 -11.00
N GLU A 12 8.69 -9.92 -11.34
CA GLU A 12 9.73 -8.93 -11.06
C GLU A 12 9.81 -8.59 -9.58
N ASP A 13 8.67 -8.46 -8.93
CA ASP A 13 8.57 -8.23 -7.49
C ASP A 13 9.23 -9.39 -6.75
N PHE A 14 9.00 -10.64 -7.17
CA PHE A 14 9.66 -11.80 -6.57
C PHE A 14 11.16 -11.79 -6.81
N ARG A 15 11.62 -11.33 -7.98
CA ARG A 15 13.04 -11.20 -8.30
C ARG A 15 13.74 -10.16 -7.43
N LYS A 16 13.10 -9.01 -7.20
CA LYS A 16 13.66 -7.86 -6.50
C LYS A 16 13.42 -7.87 -4.98
N GLN A 17 12.42 -8.60 -4.48
CA GLN A 17 12.06 -8.59 -3.08
C GLN A 17 13.16 -9.17 -2.17
N THR A 18 13.30 -8.55 -1.00
CA THR A 18 13.97 -9.14 0.15
C THR A 18 12.99 -10.09 0.83
N MET A 19 13.42 -11.31 1.12
CA MET A 19 12.56 -12.34 1.72
C MET A 19 12.40 -12.13 3.23
N ILE A 20 11.23 -12.45 3.79
CA ILE A 20 11.01 -12.47 5.25
C ILE A 20 10.88 -13.91 5.73
N PHE A 21 11.79 -14.34 6.60
CA PHE A 21 11.81 -15.68 7.19
C PHE A 21 11.29 -15.66 8.62
N THR A 22 10.34 -16.54 8.93
CA THR A 22 9.68 -16.65 10.24
C THR A 22 10.05 -17.93 11.00
N GLY A 23 11.16 -18.57 10.63
CA GLY A 23 11.63 -19.85 11.14
C GLY A 23 12.37 -20.64 10.06
N SER A 24 12.97 -21.79 10.42
CA SER A 24 13.65 -22.70 9.48
C SER A 24 14.70 -22.02 8.59
N VAL A 25 15.41 -21.03 9.12
CA VAL A 25 16.32 -20.14 8.37
C VAL A 25 17.37 -20.95 7.60
N GLU A 26 17.96 -21.97 8.21
CA GLU A 26 18.98 -22.82 7.56
C GLU A 26 18.46 -23.57 6.34
N LEU A 27 17.19 -23.99 6.36
CA LEU A 27 16.56 -24.65 5.21
C LEU A 27 16.20 -23.61 4.14
N LEU A 28 15.63 -22.48 4.55
CA LEU A 28 15.19 -21.43 3.64
C LEU A 28 16.35 -20.76 2.91
N THR A 29 17.51 -20.58 3.54
CA THR A 29 18.70 -20.04 2.87
C THR A 29 19.28 -20.99 1.82
N LYS A 30 19.12 -22.31 2.01
CA LYS A 30 19.48 -23.32 1.00
C LYS A 30 18.50 -23.35 -0.17
N ILE A 31 17.22 -23.04 0.06
CA ILE A 31 16.20 -22.98 -0.99
C ILE A 31 16.31 -21.67 -1.79
N PHE A 32 16.48 -20.53 -1.11
CA PHE A 32 16.50 -19.19 -1.71
C PHE A 32 17.92 -18.64 -1.85
N VAL A 33 18.79 -19.40 -2.54
CA VAL A 33 20.21 -19.04 -2.73
C VAL A 33 20.34 -17.68 -3.42
N GLY A 34 21.18 -16.80 -2.85
CA GLY A 34 21.47 -15.48 -3.41
C GLY A 34 20.40 -14.41 -3.17
N LYS A 35 19.29 -14.76 -2.49
CA LYS A 35 18.28 -13.78 -2.09
C LYS A 35 18.69 -13.08 -0.80
N LYS A 36 18.50 -11.75 -0.75
CA LYS A 36 18.53 -11.02 0.51
C LYS A 36 17.34 -11.46 1.36
N PHE A 37 17.54 -11.59 2.66
CA PHE A 37 16.46 -11.92 3.59
C PHE A 37 16.62 -11.18 4.91
N THR A 38 15.52 -11.09 5.64
CA THR A 38 15.49 -10.70 7.05
C THR A 38 14.77 -11.79 7.85
N VAL A 39 15.14 -11.92 9.12
CA VAL A 39 14.53 -12.89 10.04
C VAL A 39 13.66 -12.12 11.02
N MET A 40 12.42 -12.56 11.17
CA MET A 40 11.43 -11.93 12.04
C MET A 40 10.62 -13.02 12.74
N THR A 41 10.01 -12.70 13.87
CA THR A 41 8.97 -13.55 14.46
C THR A 41 7.73 -13.59 13.57
N PRO A 42 6.85 -14.59 13.71
CA PRO A 42 5.58 -14.63 12.98
C PRO A 42 4.75 -13.36 13.15
N LEU A 43 4.68 -12.83 14.38
CA LEU A 43 3.95 -11.60 14.69
C LEU A 43 4.53 -10.37 13.97
N GLU A 44 5.85 -10.19 14.01
CA GLU A 44 6.51 -9.07 13.31
C GLU A 44 6.29 -9.14 11.79
N ALA A 45 6.33 -10.34 11.22
CA ALA A 45 6.10 -10.54 9.80
C ALA A 45 4.64 -10.24 9.39
N GLU A 46 3.68 -10.63 10.23
CA GLU A 46 2.26 -10.30 10.03
C GLU A 46 2.01 -8.79 10.11
N LEU A 47 2.52 -8.12 11.15
CA LEU A 47 2.41 -6.67 11.29
C LEU A 47 3.08 -5.92 10.14
N THR A 48 4.26 -6.38 9.70
CA THR A 48 4.95 -5.82 8.53
C THR A 48 4.07 -5.90 7.28
N LYS A 49 3.36 -7.01 7.08
CA LYS A 49 2.46 -7.19 5.94
C LYS A 49 1.28 -6.21 5.99
N TYR A 50 0.60 -6.11 7.13
CA TYR A 50 -0.51 -5.17 7.27
C TYR A 50 -0.06 -3.72 7.09
N MET A 51 0.98 -3.29 7.81
CA MET A 51 1.48 -1.92 7.74
C MET A 51 1.91 -1.53 6.32
N HIS A 52 2.58 -2.43 5.59
CA HIS A 52 3.00 -2.18 4.21
C HIS A 52 1.80 -2.02 3.26
N ASN A 53 0.85 -2.96 3.30
CA ASN A 53 -0.31 -2.93 2.41
C ASN A 53 -1.22 -1.72 2.69
N VAL A 54 -1.47 -1.44 3.97
CA VAL A 54 -2.31 -0.32 4.40
C VAL A 54 -1.66 1.02 4.09
N PHE A 55 -0.33 1.14 4.19
CA PHE A 55 0.37 2.34 3.74
C PHE A 55 0.24 2.57 2.22
N GLY A 56 0.24 1.49 1.42
CA GLY A 56 -0.07 1.58 -0.01
C GLY A 56 -1.45 2.18 -0.28
N ALA A 57 -2.48 1.69 0.41
CA ALA A 57 -3.83 2.23 0.33
C ALA A 57 -3.89 3.70 0.80
N TYR A 58 -3.23 4.02 1.92
CA TYR A 58 -3.12 5.38 2.45
C TYR A 58 -2.49 6.34 1.42
N LYS A 59 -1.39 5.94 0.75
CA LYS A 59 -0.77 6.73 -0.32
C LYS A 59 -1.79 7.03 -1.41
N VAL A 60 -2.50 6.02 -1.93
CA VAL A 60 -3.51 6.24 -2.98
C VAL A 60 -4.58 7.24 -2.51
N THR A 61 -5.13 7.06 -1.31
CA THR A 61 -6.14 7.98 -0.75
C THR A 61 -5.60 9.40 -0.61
N TYR A 62 -4.38 9.56 -0.08
CA TYR A 62 -3.72 10.86 0.07
C TYR A 62 -3.57 11.59 -1.27
N PHE A 63 -3.04 10.90 -2.30
CA PHE A 63 -2.86 11.51 -3.62
C PHE A 63 -4.21 11.83 -4.29
N ASN A 64 -5.26 11.04 -4.07
CA ASN A 64 -6.61 11.38 -4.54
C ASN A 64 -7.12 12.67 -3.90
N ALA A 65 -6.97 12.83 -2.58
CA ALA A 65 -7.35 14.05 -1.87
C ALA A 65 -6.54 15.27 -2.35
N CYS A 66 -5.22 15.12 -2.56
CA CYS A 66 -4.39 16.19 -3.12
C CYS A 66 -4.85 16.61 -4.52
N ARG A 67 -5.23 15.64 -5.36
CA ARG A 67 -5.72 15.88 -6.73
C ARG A 67 -7.04 16.64 -6.72
N GLU A 68 -8.00 16.22 -5.89
CA GLU A 68 -9.28 16.92 -5.68
C GLU A 68 -9.04 18.38 -5.22
N TYR A 69 -8.10 18.58 -4.30
CA TYR A 69 -7.74 19.92 -3.84
C TYR A 69 -7.08 20.77 -4.95
N CYS A 70 -6.22 20.18 -5.79
CA CYS A 70 -5.64 20.88 -6.94
C CYS A 70 -6.73 21.35 -7.91
N GLU A 71 -7.74 20.52 -8.19
CA GLU A 71 -8.87 20.91 -9.04
C GLU A 71 -9.65 22.09 -8.45
N LYS A 72 -9.92 22.05 -7.14
CA LYS A 72 -10.57 23.15 -6.43
C LYS A 72 -9.79 24.47 -6.53
N MET A 73 -8.47 24.40 -6.59
CA MET A 73 -7.58 25.56 -6.71
C MET A 73 -7.30 25.98 -8.16
N GLY A 74 -7.80 25.25 -9.15
CA GLY A 74 -7.48 25.47 -10.57
C GLY A 74 -6.03 25.14 -10.95
N ALA A 75 -5.36 24.30 -10.15
CA ALA A 75 -3.98 23.88 -10.38
C ALA A 75 -3.92 22.61 -11.26
N ASP A 76 -2.90 22.52 -12.12
CA ASP A 76 -2.64 21.34 -12.94
C ASP A 76 -2.03 20.22 -12.08
N TRP A 77 -2.86 19.23 -11.74
CA TRP A 77 -2.47 18.06 -10.96
C TRP A 77 -1.19 17.38 -11.49
N ARG A 78 -1.02 17.25 -12.81
CA ARG A 78 0.13 16.53 -13.38
C ARG A 78 1.44 17.25 -13.08
N LYS A 79 1.43 18.58 -13.14
CA LYS A 79 2.58 19.42 -12.80
C LYS A 79 2.87 19.36 -11.30
N VAL A 80 1.83 19.44 -10.45
CA VAL A 80 1.98 19.33 -9.00
C VAL A 80 2.53 17.97 -8.60
N HIS A 81 1.94 16.88 -9.12
CA HIS A 81 2.39 15.50 -8.87
C HIS A 81 3.85 15.31 -9.28
N THR A 82 4.24 15.75 -10.48
CA THR A 82 5.65 15.72 -10.91
C THR A 82 6.53 16.47 -9.92
N GLY A 83 6.15 17.68 -9.52
CA GLY A 83 6.88 18.51 -8.55
C GLY A 83 7.07 17.84 -7.19
N VAL A 84 6.04 17.15 -6.68
CA VAL A 84 6.08 16.40 -5.40
C VAL A 84 7.11 15.26 -5.44
N LEU A 85 7.27 14.61 -6.59
CA LEU A 85 8.18 13.47 -6.75
C LEU A 85 9.64 13.88 -7.05
N LEU A 86 9.90 15.14 -7.42
CA LEU A 86 11.23 15.60 -7.89
C LEU A 86 12.37 15.33 -6.90
N SER A 87 12.09 15.37 -5.59
CA SER A 87 13.13 15.17 -4.57
C SER A 87 13.62 13.72 -4.46
N GLY A 88 12.87 12.75 -5.01
CA GLY A 88 13.12 11.32 -4.83
C GLY A 88 12.82 10.79 -3.42
N TYR A 89 12.42 11.65 -2.46
CA TYR A 89 12.00 11.23 -1.12
C TYR A 89 10.72 10.39 -1.18
N ILE A 90 9.79 10.76 -2.06
CA ILE A 90 8.56 10.01 -2.33
C ILE A 90 8.77 9.22 -3.62
N ASN A 91 8.70 7.89 -3.53
CA ASN A 91 8.63 7.04 -4.72
C ASN A 91 7.26 7.14 -5.40
N ASP A 92 7.24 6.92 -6.71
CA ASP A 92 6.09 7.04 -7.60
C ASP A 92 5.05 5.93 -7.43
N THR A 93 5.42 4.76 -6.90
CA THR A 93 4.49 3.64 -6.66
C THR A 93 3.30 4.06 -5.80
N HIS A 94 2.07 3.74 -6.24
CA HIS A 94 0.81 4.10 -5.54
C HIS A 94 0.55 5.61 -5.41
N THR A 95 1.11 6.45 -6.30
CA THR A 95 0.87 7.92 -6.28
C THR A 95 0.05 8.45 -7.45
N TYR A 96 -0.13 7.65 -8.51
CA TYR A 96 -0.85 8.05 -9.71
C TYR A 96 -2.37 8.13 -9.48
N VAL A 97 -2.97 9.20 -10.01
CA VAL A 97 -4.40 9.47 -9.92
C VAL A 97 -4.91 9.98 -11.29
N PRO A 98 -5.83 9.26 -11.97
CA PRO A 98 -6.41 7.98 -11.56
C PRO A 98 -5.36 6.85 -11.51
N GLY A 99 -5.71 5.78 -10.80
CA GLY A 99 -4.84 4.62 -10.61
C GLY A 99 -4.62 3.82 -11.90
N PRO A 100 -3.84 2.73 -11.83
CA PRO A 100 -3.52 1.89 -12.99
C PRO A 100 -4.71 1.13 -13.61
N ASP A 101 -5.86 1.12 -12.93
CA ASP A 101 -7.15 0.61 -13.40
C ASP A 101 -8.02 1.70 -14.05
N GLY A 102 -7.53 2.94 -14.12
CA GLY A 102 -8.25 4.10 -14.62
C GLY A 102 -9.29 4.67 -13.66
N LYS A 103 -9.37 4.15 -12.42
CA LYS A 103 -10.32 4.59 -11.40
C LYS A 103 -9.66 5.45 -10.31
N PHE A 104 -10.46 6.23 -9.61
CA PHE A 104 -10.05 6.96 -8.40
C PHE A 104 -10.15 6.05 -7.17
N GLY A 105 -9.41 6.39 -6.11
CA GLY A 105 -9.28 5.56 -4.90
C GLY A 105 -8.46 4.29 -5.11
N TYR A 106 -8.15 3.57 -4.02
CA TYR A 106 -7.53 2.25 -4.07
C TYR A 106 -8.58 1.17 -4.36
N GLY A 107 -8.15 0.08 -4.99
CA GLY A 107 -9.02 -1.05 -5.33
C GLY A 107 -8.23 -2.35 -5.36
N GLY A 108 -8.80 -3.37 -6.01
CA GLY A 108 -8.27 -4.73 -5.97
C GLY A 108 -8.64 -5.44 -4.67
N LYS A 109 -8.37 -6.75 -4.59
CA LYS A 109 -8.87 -7.57 -3.47
C LYS A 109 -8.12 -7.35 -2.15
N CYS A 110 -6.84 -7.00 -2.21
CA CYS A 110 -5.99 -6.94 -1.02
C CYS A 110 -6.21 -5.66 -0.19
N PHE A 111 -6.29 -4.48 -0.81
CA PHE A 111 -6.33 -3.23 -0.06
C PHE A 111 -7.60 -3.04 0.77
N PRO A 112 -8.83 -3.18 0.24
CA PRO A 112 -10.03 -2.96 1.04
C PRO A 112 -10.12 -3.93 2.21
N LYS A 113 -9.78 -5.21 1.99
CA LYS A 113 -9.75 -6.23 3.03
C LYS A 113 -8.73 -5.90 4.13
N ASP A 114 -7.49 -5.63 3.75
CA ASP A 114 -6.41 -5.41 4.72
C ASP A 114 -6.59 -4.09 5.48
N VAL A 115 -7.08 -3.03 4.82
CA VAL A 115 -7.38 -1.74 5.46
C VAL A 115 -8.48 -1.90 6.50
N ASN A 116 -9.59 -2.56 6.15
CA ASN A 116 -10.70 -2.75 7.09
C ASN A 116 -10.32 -3.64 8.27
N ALA A 117 -9.59 -4.74 8.01
CA ALA A 117 -9.09 -5.61 9.07
C ALA A 117 -8.15 -4.86 10.01
N PHE A 118 -7.18 -4.11 9.48
CA PHE A 118 -6.17 -3.44 10.27
C PHE A 118 -6.71 -2.21 11.02
N ALA A 119 -7.64 -1.46 10.43
CA ALA A 119 -8.35 -0.37 11.10
C ALA A 119 -9.10 -0.90 12.34
N LYS A 120 -9.78 -2.04 12.22
CA LYS A 120 -10.45 -2.70 13.35
C LYS A 120 -9.45 -3.20 14.40
N MET A 121 -8.34 -3.82 13.98
CA MET A 121 -7.30 -4.29 14.91
C MET A 121 -6.63 -3.16 15.70
N THR A 122 -6.60 -1.95 15.14
CA THR A 122 -5.92 -0.79 15.70
C THR A 122 -6.89 0.21 16.35
N GLU A 123 -8.16 -0.14 16.48
CA GLU A 123 -9.20 0.69 17.10
C GLU A 123 -8.78 1.13 18.52
N GLY A 124 -9.03 2.40 18.85
CA GLY A 124 -8.61 3.00 20.13
C GLY A 124 -7.13 3.38 20.22
N THR A 125 -6.33 3.17 19.16
CA THR A 125 -4.93 3.62 19.08
C THR A 125 -4.79 4.85 18.16
N SER A 126 -3.64 5.53 18.21
CA SER A 126 -3.33 6.63 17.29
C SER A 126 -3.30 6.18 15.82
N LEU A 127 -2.89 4.93 15.56
CA LEU A 127 -2.92 4.35 14.22
C LEU A 127 -4.37 4.12 13.77
N GLY A 128 -5.24 3.61 14.64
CA GLY A 128 -6.67 3.46 14.33
C GLY A 128 -7.31 4.80 13.98
N THR A 129 -7.00 5.87 14.73
CA THR A 129 -7.47 7.23 14.41
C THR A 129 -7.03 7.71 13.03
N LEU A 130 -5.78 7.43 12.64
CA LEU A 130 -5.26 7.79 11.33
C LEU A 130 -5.94 7.01 10.19
N LEU A 131 -6.28 5.74 10.44
CA LEU A 131 -6.85 4.84 9.43
C LEU A 131 -8.38 4.92 9.33
N ALA A 132 -9.06 5.41 10.36
CA ALA A 132 -10.51 5.50 10.41
C ALA A 132 -11.17 6.12 9.15
N PRO A 133 -10.72 7.25 8.59
CA PRO A 133 -11.38 7.87 7.44
C PRO A 133 -11.07 7.18 6.09
N LEU A 134 -10.11 6.24 6.04
CA LEU A 134 -9.64 5.71 4.74
C LEU A 134 -10.71 4.96 3.97
N HIS A 135 -11.62 4.26 4.67
CA HIS A 135 -12.68 3.52 4.02
C HIS A 135 -13.69 4.47 3.37
N GLU A 136 -14.21 5.43 4.14
CA GLU A 136 -15.16 6.43 3.66
C GLU A 136 -14.60 7.28 2.52
N LEU A 137 -13.34 7.73 2.65
CA LEU A 137 -12.65 8.46 1.58
C LEU A 137 -12.50 7.60 0.32
N ASN A 138 -12.24 6.30 0.47
CA ASN A 138 -12.14 5.43 -0.69
C ASN A 138 -13.48 5.26 -1.40
N VAL A 139 -14.58 5.10 -0.66
CA VAL A 139 -15.93 5.06 -1.22
C VAL A 139 -16.25 6.37 -1.95
N HIS A 140 -15.93 7.52 -1.33
CA HIS A 140 -16.07 8.85 -1.97
C HIS A 140 -15.33 8.93 -3.30
N PHE A 141 -14.07 8.47 -3.36
CA PHE A 141 -13.29 8.51 -4.60
C PHE A 141 -13.74 7.45 -5.62
N ARG A 142 -14.06 6.23 -5.19
CA ARG A 142 -14.48 5.13 -6.09
C ARG A 142 -15.86 5.36 -6.69
N GLY A 143 -16.75 6.06 -5.99
CA GLY A 143 -18.14 6.27 -6.40
C GLY A 143 -19.02 5.02 -6.27
N GLU A 144 -18.51 3.96 -5.65
CA GLU A 144 -19.19 2.68 -5.41
C GLU A 144 -18.81 2.19 -4.01
N GLU A 145 -19.79 1.71 -3.21
CA GLU A 145 -19.48 0.83 -2.09
C GLU A 145 -18.98 -0.49 -2.68
N GLU A 146 -17.66 -0.70 -2.71
CA GLU A 146 -17.12 -2.04 -2.95
C GLU A 146 -17.57 -2.92 -1.77
N HIS A 147 -18.69 -3.63 -1.93
CA HIS A 147 -19.14 -4.65 -0.99
C HIS A 147 -18.05 -5.71 -0.87
N ILE A 148 -17.39 -5.76 0.30
CA ILE A 148 -16.46 -6.82 0.70
C ILE A 148 -17.23 -7.91 1.43
#